data_AF-A0A559QMS5-F1
#
_entry.id   AF-A0A559QMS5-F1
#
_cell.length_a   1.000
_cell.length_b   1.000
_cell.length_c   1.000
_cell.angle_alpha   90.00
_cell.angle_beta   90.00
_cell.angle_gamma   90.00
#
_symmetry.space_group_name_H-M   'P 1'
#
loop_
_entity.id
_entity.type
_entity.pdbx_description
1 polymer ?
#
loop_
_entity_poly.entity_id
_entity_poly.type
_entity_poly.pdbx_seq_one_letter_code
_entity_poly.pdbx_strand_id
1 'polypeptide(L)'
;MSQSEQETEVSMFEGMRRLVSGVCIVTARDARGERYAMTATSVTSVSGEPPSLLVCVNEKARIHQAISETDYFCISVLAPKHKQISVNCATPESAASRFEHGHWAKHEVSGVYYLSDAQAVFFCRKAQAIGYGTHSIFIGNVEATHVAEGESTVLAYMNGGYITLP
;
A
#
# COMPACT_ATOMS: atom_id res chain seq x y z
N MET A 1 46.96 3.87 23.68
CA MET A 1 45.71 4.17 24.39
C MET A 1 45.30 5.56 23.96
N SER A 2 44.17 5.82 23.28
CA SER A 2 42.93 5.09 23.07
C SER A 2 42.59 5.04 21.58
N GLN A 3 42.04 3.91 21.15
CA GLN A 3 41.27 3.82 19.91
C GLN A 3 39.99 4.64 20.12
N SER A 4 39.75 5.59 19.23
CA SER A 4 38.47 6.30 19.13
C SER A 4 37.37 5.29 18.82
N GLU A 5 36.42 5.14 19.73
CA GLU A 5 35.17 4.42 19.54
C GLU A 5 34.41 5.04 18.35
N GLN A 6 34.51 4.42 17.17
CA GLN A 6 33.54 4.63 16.10
C GLN A 6 32.28 3.87 16.51
N GLU A 7 31.34 4.55 17.16
CA GLU A 7 29.96 4.06 17.29
C GLU A 7 29.46 3.73 15.88
N THR A 8 29.21 2.44 15.62
CA THR A 8 28.65 2.01 14.36
C THR A 8 27.19 2.43 14.37
N GLU A 9 26.87 3.56 13.76
CA GLU A 9 25.50 4.07 13.67
C GLU A 9 24.63 3.03 12.96
N VAL A 10 23.74 2.37 13.72
CA VAL A 10 22.84 1.34 13.20
C VAL A 10 21.90 2.00 12.20
N SER A 11 21.80 1.43 11.00
CA SER A 11 21.00 2.04 9.95
C SER A 11 19.50 2.03 10.32
N MET A 12 18.79 3.12 10.03
CA MET A 12 17.31 3.17 10.12
C MET A 12 16.66 1.97 9.42
N PHE A 13 17.22 1.51 8.30
CA PHE A 13 16.71 0.34 7.58
C PHE A 13 16.86 -0.97 8.38
N GLU A 14 17.94 -1.15 9.14
CA GLU A 14 18.14 -2.32 10.00
C GLU A 14 17.14 -2.33 11.16
N GLY A 15 16.83 -1.16 11.72
CA GLY A 15 15.76 -1.00 12.69
C GLY A 15 14.39 -1.36 12.10
N MET A 16 14.07 -0.82 10.93
CA MET A 16 12.78 -1.08 10.26
C MET A 16 12.59 -2.56 9.87
N ARG A 17 13.66 -3.33 9.69
CA ARG A 17 13.57 -4.79 9.48
C ARG A 17 12.97 -5.55 10.67
N ARG A 18 13.00 -4.97 11.87
CA ARG A 18 12.41 -5.55 13.10
C ARG A 18 10.92 -5.22 13.26
N LEU A 19 10.39 -4.28 12.47
CA LEU A 19 8.97 -3.94 12.48
C LEU A 19 8.22 -4.85 11.50
N VAL A 20 7.23 -5.58 12.00
CA VAL A 20 6.29 -6.30 11.15
C VAL A 20 5.28 -5.32 10.56
N SER A 21 4.94 -5.50 9.28
CA SER A 21 3.90 -4.72 8.62
C SER A 21 2.99 -5.64 7.82
N GLY A 22 1.69 -5.33 7.81
CA GLY A 22 0.77 -5.93 6.85
C GLY A 22 1.14 -5.51 5.43
N VAL A 23 0.93 -6.41 4.47
CA VAL A 23 1.16 -6.12 3.05
C VAL A 23 -0.15 -5.66 2.42
N CYS A 24 -0.14 -4.48 1.82
CA CYS A 24 -1.27 -3.91 1.11
C CYS A 24 -0.94 -3.67 -0.36
N ILE A 25 -1.97 -3.63 -1.20
CA ILE A 25 -1.92 -3.03 -2.52
C ILE A 25 -2.68 -1.71 -2.49
N VAL A 26 -2.00 -0.64 -2.90
CA VAL A 26 -2.60 0.65 -3.20
C VAL A 26 -2.92 0.69 -4.68
N THR A 27 -4.11 1.15 -5.01
CA THR A 27 -4.56 1.32 -6.39
C THR A 27 -5.12 2.70 -6.61
N ALA A 28 -4.93 3.22 -7.81
CA ALA A 28 -5.47 4.49 -8.25
C ALA A 28 -5.70 4.45 -9.76
N ARG A 29 -6.31 5.51 -10.28
CA ARG A 29 -6.35 5.77 -11.71
C ARG A 29 -5.92 7.20 -12.00
N ASP A 30 -5.43 7.46 -13.20
CA ASP A 30 -5.27 8.82 -13.67
C ASP A 30 -6.58 9.38 -14.27
N ALA A 31 -6.53 10.63 -14.74
CA ALA A 31 -7.64 11.28 -15.41
C ALA A 31 -8.07 10.60 -16.73
N ARG A 32 -7.19 9.81 -17.35
CA ARG A 32 -7.46 9.04 -18.58
C ARG A 32 -8.07 7.67 -18.28
N GLY A 33 -8.13 7.28 -17.01
CA GLY A 33 -8.60 5.97 -16.58
C GLY A 33 -7.53 4.88 -16.65
N GLU A 34 -6.27 5.22 -16.88
CA GLU A 34 -5.15 4.29 -16.76
C GLU A 34 -5.02 3.82 -15.31
N ARG A 35 -4.77 2.53 -15.13
CA ARG A 35 -4.82 1.86 -13.83
C ARG A 35 -3.42 1.76 -13.25
N TYR A 36 -3.29 2.10 -11.98
CA TYR A 36 -2.04 2.00 -11.24
C TYR A 36 -2.22 1.13 -10.01
N ALA A 37 -1.21 0.31 -9.73
CA ALA A 37 -1.12 -0.50 -8.53
C ALA A 37 0.31 -0.47 -7.99
N MET A 38 0.43 -0.46 -6.66
CA MET A 38 1.69 -0.44 -5.93
C MET A 38 1.56 -1.25 -4.63
N THR A 39 2.55 -2.08 -4.34
CA THR A 39 2.68 -2.72 -3.03
C THR A 39 3.11 -1.70 -1.99
N ALA A 40 2.46 -1.69 -0.83
CA ALA A 40 2.77 -0.82 0.29
C ALA A 40 2.74 -1.58 1.61
N THR A 41 3.71 -1.29 2.47
CA THR A 41 3.73 -1.68 3.89
C THR A 41 3.57 -0.48 4.83
N SER A 42 3.55 0.73 4.26
CA SER A 42 3.44 2.03 4.95
C SER A 42 1.98 2.49 5.06
N VAL A 43 1.09 1.60 5.47
CA VAL A 43 -0.36 1.88 5.63
C VAL A 43 -0.74 1.79 7.11
N THR A 44 -1.43 2.81 7.61
CA THR A 44 -1.89 2.87 9.01
C THR A 44 -3.22 3.63 9.11
N SER A 45 -4.02 3.32 10.14
CA SER A 45 -5.20 4.13 10.49
C SER A 45 -4.81 5.50 11.04
N VAL A 46 -5.64 6.51 10.76
CA VAL A 46 -5.41 7.89 11.21
C VAL A 46 -6.44 8.31 12.23
N SER A 47 -7.73 8.19 11.88
CA SER A 47 -8.85 8.53 12.76
C SER A 47 -10.03 7.59 12.56
N GLY A 48 -10.85 7.46 13.60
CA GLY A 48 -12.17 6.84 13.52
C GLY A 48 -13.28 7.83 13.11
N GLU A 49 -13.05 9.13 13.31
CA GLU A 49 -14.00 10.19 12.92
C GLU A 49 -13.24 11.45 12.43
N PRO A 50 -13.33 11.79 11.12
CA PRO A 50 -13.85 10.92 10.06
C PRO A 50 -12.99 9.65 9.92
N PRO A 51 -13.60 8.51 9.55
CA PRO A 51 -12.84 7.27 9.35
C PRO A 51 -11.80 7.48 8.26
N SER A 52 -10.52 7.26 8.59
CA SER A 52 -9.42 7.61 7.68
C SER A 52 -8.19 6.72 7.83
N LEU A 53 -7.51 6.51 6.71
CA LEU A 53 -6.25 5.80 6.59
C LEU A 53 -5.21 6.72 5.93
N LEU A 54 -3.92 6.42 6.17
CA LEU A 54 -2.82 7.01 5.42
C LEU A 54 -2.02 5.97 4.65
N VAL A 55 -1.33 6.43 3.60
CA VAL A 55 -0.26 5.69 2.95
C VAL A 55 0.88 6.62 2.54
N CYS A 56 2.13 6.20 2.81
CA CYS A 56 3.32 6.91 2.34
C CYS A 56 3.75 6.36 0.98
N VAL A 57 3.85 7.23 -0.03
CA VAL A 57 4.16 6.85 -1.41
C VAL A 57 5.38 7.64 -1.89
N ASN A 58 6.36 6.95 -2.47
CA ASN A 58 7.54 7.59 -3.04
C ASN A 58 7.14 8.45 -4.25
N GLU A 59 7.68 9.67 -4.35
CA GLU A 59 7.34 10.61 -5.43
C GLU A 59 7.74 10.11 -6.82
N LYS A 60 8.72 9.19 -6.90
CA LYS A 60 9.14 8.56 -8.17
C LYS A 60 8.21 7.42 -8.60
N ALA A 61 7.31 6.96 -7.75
CA ALA A 61 6.37 5.90 -8.10
C ALA A 61 5.31 6.45 -9.07
N ARG A 62 5.05 5.76 -10.18
CA ARG A 62 4.06 6.21 -11.18
C ARG A 62 2.66 6.46 -10.60
N ILE A 63 2.28 5.68 -9.57
CA ILE A 63 0.99 5.84 -8.87
C ILE A 63 0.89 7.16 -8.10
N HIS A 64 2.02 7.77 -7.71
CA HIS A 64 2.04 9.03 -6.95
C HIS A 64 1.30 10.14 -7.72
N GLN A 65 1.61 10.30 -9.01
CA GLN A 65 0.94 11.28 -9.86
C GLN A 65 -0.56 10.99 -9.98
N ALA A 66 -0.93 9.72 -10.17
CA ALA A 66 -2.34 9.31 -10.27
C ALA A 66 -3.15 9.65 -9.00
N ILE A 67 -2.60 9.40 -7.81
CA ILE A 67 -3.24 9.78 -6.53
C ILE A 67 -3.25 11.30 -6.37
N SER A 68 -2.20 12.00 -6.81
CA SER A 68 -2.10 13.45 -6.70
C SER A 68 -3.15 14.17 -7.56
N GLU A 69 -3.39 13.68 -8.77
CA GLU A 69 -4.29 14.30 -9.75
C GLU A 69 -5.75 13.88 -9.61
N THR A 70 -6.04 12.75 -8.96
CA THR A 70 -7.41 12.25 -8.78
C THR A 70 -7.82 12.18 -7.31
N ASP A 71 -9.12 12.07 -7.07
CA ASP A 71 -9.68 12.12 -5.72
C ASP A 71 -9.70 10.76 -5.02
N TYR A 72 -9.44 9.65 -5.72
CA TYR A 72 -9.70 8.32 -5.18
C TYR A 72 -8.51 7.39 -5.29
N PHE A 73 -8.32 6.62 -4.22
CA PHE A 73 -7.44 5.47 -4.19
C PHE A 73 -8.08 4.35 -3.37
N CYS A 74 -7.64 3.11 -3.56
CA CYS A 74 -8.11 1.99 -2.77
C CYS A 74 -6.93 1.26 -2.13
N ILE A 75 -7.13 0.77 -0.92
CA ILE A 75 -6.16 -0.03 -0.17
C ILE A 75 -6.73 -1.43 -0.01
N SER A 76 -6.08 -2.43 -0.58
CA SER A 76 -6.42 -3.85 -0.43
C SER A 76 -5.45 -4.54 0.51
N VAL A 77 -5.92 -5.05 1.64
CA VAL A 77 -5.12 -5.82 2.62
C VAL A 77 -4.98 -7.27 2.13
N LEU A 78 -3.75 -7.74 1.99
CA LEU A 78 -3.49 -9.00 1.31
C LEU A 78 -3.54 -10.22 2.24
N ALA A 79 -4.22 -11.27 1.76
CA ALA A 79 -4.03 -12.66 2.22
C ALA A 79 -2.74 -13.31 1.64
N PRO A 80 -2.24 -14.42 2.23
CA PRO A 80 -1.06 -15.15 1.75
C PRO A 80 -1.10 -15.54 0.27
N LYS A 81 -2.28 -15.90 -0.25
CA LYS A 81 -2.49 -16.25 -1.67
C LYS A 81 -2.10 -15.13 -2.65
N HIS A 82 -2.06 -13.87 -2.20
CA HIS A 82 -1.72 -12.72 -3.05
C HIS A 82 -0.23 -12.38 -3.08
N LYS A 83 0.66 -13.22 -2.51
CA LYS A 83 2.11 -12.96 -2.51
C LYS A 83 2.65 -12.61 -3.90
N GLN A 84 2.23 -13.32 -4.94
CA GLN A 84 2.70 -13.03 -6.30
C GLN A 84 2.19 -11.67 -6.82
N ILE A 85 0.97 -11.28 -6.47
CA ILE A 85 0.42 -9.96 -6.82
C ILE A 85 1.25 -8.86 -6.14
N SER A 86 1.61 -9.06 -4.87
CA SER A 86 2.50 -8.15 -4.13
C SER A 86 3.87 -8.01 -4.80
N VAL A 87 4.46 -9.11 -5.29
CA VAL A 87 5.73 -9.05 -6.04
C VAL A 87 5.56 -8.26 -7.34
N ASN A 88 4.51 -8.52 -8.11
CA ASN A 88 4.27 -7.84 -9.39
C ASN A 88 4.00 -6.33 -9.20
N CYS A 89 3.33 -5.94 -8.12
CA CYS A 89 3.03 -4.54 -7.82
C CYS A 89 4.19 -3.79 -7.15
N ALA A 90 5.23 -4.49 -6.68
CA ALA A 90 6.47 -3.88 -6.19
C ALA A 90 7.49 -3.62 -7.32
N THR A 91 7.35 -4.32 -8.45
CA THR A 91 8.35 -4.35 -9.53
C THR A 91 7.95 -3.40 -10.69
N PRO A 92 8.79 -2.41 -11.05
CA PRO A 92 8.54 -1.49 -12.16
C PRO A 92 8.31 -2.18 -13.51
N GLU A 93 9.07 -3.23 -13.80
CA GLU A 93 9.09 -3.95 -15.07
C GLU A 93 7.77 -4.69 -15.35
N SER A 94 7.03 -5.05 -14.30
CA SER A 94 5.75 -5.74 -14.41
C SER A 94 4.57 -4.81 -14.71
N ALA A 95 4.78 -3.51 -14.94
CA ALA A 95 3.70 -2.52 -15.10
C ALA A 95 2.61 -2.93 -16.11
N ALA A 96 3.00 -3.52 -17.25
CA ALA A 96 2.05 -3.98 -18.27
C ALA A 96 1.21 -5.18 -17.81
N SER A 97 1.80 -6.10 -17.03
CA SER A 97 1.18 -7.38 -16.63
C SER A 97 0.59 -7.39 -15.22
N ARG A 98 0.72 -6.30 -14.45
CA ARG A 98 0.22 -6.18 -13.05
C ARG A 98 -1.24 -6.59 -12.89
N PHE A 99 -2.06 -6.30 -13.89
CA PHE A 99 -3.51 -6.53 -13.87
C PHE A 99 -3.94 -7.77 -14.65
N GLU A 100 -3.01 -8.54 -15.22
CA GLU A 100 -3.32 -9.77 -15.95
C GLU A 100 -3.66 -10.93 -15.01
N HIS A 101 -3.12 -10.90 -13.79
CA HIS A 101 -3.28 -11.95 -12.79
C HIS A 101 -3.88 -11.37 -11.50
N GLY A 102 -4.82 -12.11 -10.90
CA GLY A 102 -5.56 -11.71 -9.70
C GLY A 102 -7.03 -11.39 -9.98
N HIS A 103 -7.85 -11.37 -8.93
CA HIS A 103 -9.28 -11.09 -9.04
C HIS A 103 -9.52 -9.58 -8.95
N TRP A 104 -9.17 -8.87 -10.03
CA TRP A 104 -9.35 -7.43 -10.12
C TRP A 104 -10.80 -7.07 -10.47
N ALA A 105 -11.43 -6.27 -9.62
CA ALA A 105 -12.73 -5.66 -9.88
C ALA A 105 -12.58 -4.13 -10.01
N LYS A 106 -13.56 -3.48 -10.64
CA LYS A 106 -13.61 -2.02 -10.75
C LYS A 106 -14.72 -1.49 -9.84
N HIS A 107 -14.38 -0.54 -8.97
CA HIS A 107 -15.37 0.13 -8.15
C HIS A 107 -16.15 1.13 -9.00
N GLU A 108 -17.48 1.02 -9.01
CA GLU A 108 -18.33 1.79 -9.92
C GLU A 108 -18.26 3.31 -9.65
N VAL A 109 -18.25 3.70 -8.38
CA VAL A 109 -18.29 5.12 -7.98
C VAL A 109 -16.96 5.82 -8.25
N SER A 110 -15.84 5.23 -7.81
CA SER A 110 -14.52 5.87 -7.96
C SER A 110 -13.84 5.55 -9.30
N GLY A 111 -14.23 4.47 -9.95
CA GLY A 111 -13.58 3.92 -11.14
C GLY A 111 -12.24 3.24 -10.88
N VAL A 112 -11.79 3.16 -9.63
CA VAL A 112 -10.51 2.54 -9.22
C VAL A 112 -10.65 1.03 -9.19
N TYR A 113 -9.59 0.33 -9.58
CA TYR A 113 -9.54 -1.14 -9.54
C TYR A 113 -9.08 -1.62 -8.17
N TYR A 114 -9.59 -2.75 -7.69
CA TYR A 114 -9.23 -3.34 -6.40
C TYR A 114 -9.20 -4.86 -6.48
N LEU A 115 -8.59 -5.52 -5.51
CA LEU A 115 -8.61 -6.98 -5.39
C LEU A 115 -9.88 -7.41 -4.66
N SER A 116 -10.83 -8.01 -5.38
CA SER A 116 -12.13 -8.37 -4.81
C SER A 116 -12.05 -9.51 -3.81
N ASP A 117 -10.95 -10.27 -3.81
CA ASP A 117 -10.72 -11.42 -2.94
C ASP A 117 -9.63 -11.17 -1.87
N ALA A 118 -9.30 -9.89 -1.62
CA ALA A 118 -8.47 -9.41 -0.53
C ALA A 118 -9.15 -9.59 0.85
N GLN A 119 -8.35 -9.57 1.94
CA GLN A 119 -8.89 -9.69 3.31
C GLN A 119 -9.80 -8.51 3.67
N ALA A 120 -9.40 -7.32 3.24
CA ALA A 120 -10.21 -6.12 3.32
C ALA A 120 -9.85 -5.17 2.17
N VAL A 121 -10.80 -4.35 1.76
CA VAL A 121 -10.62 -3.28 0.77
C VAL A 121 -11.24 -2.01 1.33
N PHE A 122 -10.44 -0.96 1.41
CA PHE A 122 -10.88 0.37 1.81
C PHE A 122 -10.94 1.28 0.59
N PHE A 123 -12.10 1.86 0.33
CA PHE A 123 -12.32 2.81 -0.75
C PHE A 123 -12.15 4.22 -0.17
N CYS A 124 -11.05 4.88 -0.53
CA CYS A 124 -10.64 6.13 0.07
C CYS A 124 -10.86 7.30 -0.89
N ARG A 125 -11.46 8.37 -0.40
CA ARG A 125 -11.38 9.69 -1.02
C ARG A 125 -10.24 10.47 -0.39
N LYS A 126 -9.28 10.91 -1.19
CA LYS A 126 -8.12 11.70 -0.78
C LYS A 126 -8.60 12.97 -0.09
N ALA A 127 -8.20 13.13 1.17
CA ALA A 127 -8.46 14.31 1.98
C ALA A 127 -7.24 15.24 2.01
N GLN A 128 -6.03 14.66 2.06
CA GLN A 128 -4.80 15.44 2.13
C GLN A 128 -3.62 14.71 1.48
N ALA A 129 -2.67 15.49 0.96
CA ALA A 129 -1.36 15.03 0.55
C ALA A 129 -0.30 15.93 1.20
N ILE A 130 0.64 15.34 1.93
CA ILE A 130 1.70 16.06 2.65
C ILE A 130 3.05 15.58 2.16
N GLY A 131 3.84 16.45 1.55
CA GLY A 131 5.22 16.12 1.14
C GLY A 131 6.15 15.98 2.35
N TYR A 132 6.98 14.94 2.35
CA TYR A 132 8.01 14.71 3.36
C TYR A 132 9.22 13.96 2.78
N GLY A 133 10.32 14.68 2.59
CA GLY A 133 11.54 14.12 2.01
C GLY A 133 11.31 13.63 0.58
N THR A 134 11.40 12.32 0.36
CA THR A 134 11.21 11.67 -0.96
C THR A 134 9.82 11.05 -1.14
N HIS A 135 8.92 11.23 -0.18
CA HIS A 135 7.60 10.63 -0.17
C HIS A 135 6.53 11.69 0.05
N SER A 136 5.32 11.39 -0.38
CA SER A 136 4.12 12.07 0.10
C SER A 136 3.31 11.14 1.00
N ILE A 137 2.78 11.69 2.08
CA ILE A 137 1.80 11.07 2.96
C ILE A 137 0.43 11.41 2.39
N PHE A 138 -0.26 10.42 1.82
CA PHE A 138 -1.64 10.56 1.39
C PHE A 138 -2.57 10.12 2.51
N ILE A 139 -3.48 11.01 2.91
CA ILE A 139 -4.54 10.73 3.88
C ILE A 139 -5.86 10.66 3.10
N GLY A 140 -6.61 9.59 3.30
CA GLY A 140 -7.90 9.38 2.66
C GLY A 140 -8.99 9.07 3.68
N ASN A 141 -10.14 9.72 3.51
CA ASN A 141 -11.36 9.37 4.21
C ASN A 141 -11.94 8.09 3.61
N VAL A 142 -12.25 7.11 4.45
CA VAL A 142 -12.84 5.83 4.03
C VAL A 142 -14.33 6.04 3.79
N GLU A 143 -14.76 5.93 2.53
CA GLU A 143 -16.16 6.09 2.14
C GLU A 143 -16.91 4.76 2.09
N ALA A 144 -16.19 3.65 1.85
CA ALA A 144 -16.72 2.31 1.88
C ALA A 144 -15.63 1.30 2.24
N THR A 145 -16.05 0.15 2.77
CA THR A 145 -15.17 -0.97 3.11
C THR A 145 -15.81 -2.28 2.65
N HIS A 146 -15.00 -3.16 2.07
CA HIS A 146 -15.33 -4.57 1.87
C HIS A 146 -14.42 -5.41 2.77
N VAL A 147 -14.97 -6.41 3.47
CA VAL A 147 -14.22 -7.34 4.32
C VAL A 147 -14.56 -8.75 3.88
N ALA A 148 -13.54 -9.59 3.69
CA ALA A 148 -13.75 -10.99 3.35
C ALA A 148 -14.46 -11.74 4.49
N GLU A 149 -15.30 -12.70 4.12
CA GLU A 149 -15.89 -13.63 5.08
C GLU A 149 -14.87 -14.69 5.52
N GLY A 150 -14.98 -15.18 6.76
CA GLY A 150 -14.14 -16.24 7.32
C GLY A 150 -13.00 -15.73 8.20
N GLU A 151 -12.01 -16.60 8.45
CA GLU A 151 -10.86 -16.30 9.31
C GLU A 151 -9.83 -15.39 8.60
N SER A 152 -9.32 -14.40 9.32
CA SER A 152 -8.40 -13.38 8.81
C SER A 152 -6.96 -13.89 8.74
N THR A 153 -6.57 -14.56 7.66
CA THR A 153 -5.15 -14.84 7.40
C THR A 153 -4.50 -13.74 6.57
N VAL A 154 -3.50 -13.06 7.14
CA VAL A 154 -2.84 -11.89 6.52
C VAL A 154 -1.43 -12.22 6.03
N LEU A 155 -1.07 -11.64 4.88
CA LEU A 155 0.30 -11.59 4.39
C LEU A 155 1.00 -10.42 5.09
N ALA A 156 2.08 -10.71 5.81
CA ALA A 156 2.90 -9.73 6.47
C ALA A 156 4.33 -9.74 5.91
N TYR A 157 5.08 -8.68 6.20
CA TYR A 157 6.46 -8.50 5.78
C TYR A 157 7.31 -8.14 7.00
N MET A 158 8.41 -8.85 7.18
CA MET A 158 9.38 -8.62 8.26
C MET A 158 10.76 -9.09 7.82
N ASN A 159 11.81 -8.38 8.23
CA ASN A 159 13.20 -8.72 7.94
C ASN A 159 13.52 -8.97 6.45
N GLY A 160 12.82 -8.28 5.53
CA GLY A 160 13.03 -8.45 4.09
C GLY A 160 12.39 -9.70 3.49
N GLY A 161 11.44 -10.32 4.19
CA GLY A 161 10.73 -11.51 3.71
C GLY A 161 9.24 -11.47 4.03
N TYR A 162 8.47 -12.21 3.25
CA TYR A 162 7.05 -12.45 3.50
C TYR A 162 6.86 -13.51 4.59
N ILE A 163 5.90 -13.26 5.48
CA ILE A 163 5.41 -14.21 6.49
C ILE A 163 3.88 -14.23 6.46
N THR A 164 3.29 -15.27 7.03
CA THR A 164 1.83 -15.40 7.18
C THR A 164 1.48 -15.29 8.66
N LEU A 165 0.44 -14.51 8.98
CA LEU A 165 -0.13 -14.46 10.32
C LEU A 165 -1.61 -14.91 10.26
N PRO A 166 -2.08 -15.67 11.27
CA PRO A 166 -3.49 -16.02 11.41
C PRO A 166 -4.34 -14.86 11.91
#